data_AF-A0A4Q1BVF3-F1
#
_entry.id   AF-A0A4Q1BVF3-F1
#
_cell.length_a   1.000
_cell.length_b   1.000
_cell.length_c   1.000
_cell.angle_alpha   90.00
_cell.angle_beta   90.00
_cell.angle_gamma   90.00
#
_symmetry.space_group_name_H-M   'P 1'
#
loop_
_entity.id
_entity.type
_entity.pdbx_description
1 polymer ?
#
loop_
_entity_poly.entity_id
_entity_poly.type
_entity_poly.pdbx_seq_one_letter_code
_entity_poly.pdbx_strand_id
1 'polypeptide(L)'
;MLNQIPSDVIPLKELMVVMAKGKQEEEHLYECWLTWGCGLTLQEFTDVAHEEMTTSGWAQNHGDTVWALVRRSDPQGSILSACETHRTRGFLKQKGGNKVENAWYYGMTCVVTPAQHQRKGYATHLLRLMHYILASPLHLPTFPSEWGSPPSPIPIELEEYFPPAWGTFLSSEIGPDFYYRCLVGIDRRGWEAKEVWQEEVEWEILSSSRLSIPSDPSKSSPILARSESIYHAALPNPSEVGEIKCRPLENHHTRSYRPCCLTLMEWDEPIHTRSLESDSPLPVSVPTRKGVVCGKKPNWEIIYDHHIPSISTMLSRSTREKVEQADSCLNSVFCPDPASEGTSTFAAVRGAYGPQPRWRKFPQPLGIRLRSESSKIAHTSHDHDYDEDSKSGNKPDDIRSPKQENEEQEEKYVNGKEDREEGEEVKEEDTIILFSLLNPQIEDKLLITYIHNLPPELVKSAVEKLDEVVRDQGMDVKYGTVWGLDPTSEVVQAWAALGERNIGKESKISFKDKVRDDDKEEEREKFKDENEVHEPDENIADADSPREERKLRREVKVKRRKGGKAHLYNWCWYVDGETKVLDSQMWIWL
;
A
#
# COMPACT_ATOMS: atom_id res chain seq x y z
N MET A 1 41.72 -0.18 14.70
CA MET A 1 42.28 -0.09 13.34
C MET A 1 41.64 1.11 12.67
N LEU A 2 42.41 2.19 12.44
CA LEU A 2 41.95 3.35 11.69
C LEU A 2 41.83 2.90 10.22
N ASN A 3 40.63 2.60 9.76
CA ASN A 3 40.35 2.32 8.36
C ASN A 3 40.80 3.56 7.56
N GLN A 4 41.87 3.43 6.77
CA GLN A 4 42.23 4.44 5.80
C GLN A 4 41.03 4.60 4.87
N ILE A 5 40.44 5.80 4.88
CA ILE A 5 39.39 6.16 3.94
C ILE A 5 40.01 5.99 2.54
N PRO A 6 39.39 5.21 1.63
CA PRO A 6 39.90 5.06 0.27
C PRO A 6 40.16 6.43 -0.34
N SER A 7 41.30 6.59 -1.02
CA SER A 7 41.77 7.90 -1.53
C SER A 7 40.80 8.57 -2.52
N ASP A 8 39.80 7.84 -3.01
CA ASP A 8 38.77 8.27 -3.94
C ASP A 8 37.44 8.69 -3.27
N VAL A 9 37.37 8.66 -1.93
CA VAL A 9 36.22 9.19 -1.17
C VAL A 9 36.41 10.69 -0.92
N ILE A 10 35.44 11.47 -1.35
CA ILE A 10 35.42 12.92 -1.15
C ILE A 10 35.06 13.19 0.32
N PRO A 11 35.83 14.03 1.05
CA PRO A 11 35.50 14.41 2.42
C PRO A 11 34.10 15.01 2.53
N LEU A 12 33.33 14.64 3.56
CA LEU A 12 31.93 15.09 3.73
C LEU A 12 31.79 16.62 3.71
N LYS A 13 32.72 17.35 4.34
CA LYS A 13 32.76 18.82 4.34
C LYS A 13 32.87 19.47 2.95
N GLU A 14 33.28 18.72 1.93
CA GLU A 14 33.39 19.17 0.54
C GLU A 14 32.13 18.86 -0.27
N LEU A 15 31.10 18.28 0.37
CA LEU A 15 29.84 17.92 -0.25
C LEU A 15 28.74 18.93 0.13
N MET A 16 27.72 19.00 -0.71
CA MET A 16 26.50 19.74 -0.44
C MET A 16 25.33 19.09 -1.16
N VAL A 17 24.12 19.39 -0.70
CA VAL A 17 22.88 19.03 -1.40
C VAL A 17 22.39 20.24 -2.18
N VAL A 18 21.92 19.99 -3.39
CA VAL A 18 21.25 20.96 -4.27
C VAL A 18 19.91 20.37 -4.72
N MET A 19 18.95 21.24 -5.03
CA MET A 19 17.81 20.83 -5.85
C MET A 19 18.33 20.50 -7.25
N ALA A 20 18.06 19.29 -7.72
CA ALA A 20 18.59 18.82 -9.00
C ALA A 20 17.97 19.62 -10.15
N LYS A 21 18.75 19.86 -11.22
CA LYS A 21 18.28 20.50 -12.45
C LYS A 21 18.95 19.90 -13.68
N GLY A 22 18.20 19.79 -14.78
CA GLY A 22 18.72 19.40 -16.09
C GLY A 22 19.44 18.06 -16.04
N LYS A 23 20.76 18.05 -16.30
CA LYS A 23 21.56 16.81 -16.32
C LYS A 23 21.50 16.02 -15.00
N GLN A 24 21.32 16.68 -13.85
CA GLN A 24 21.21 15.98 -12.57
C GLN A 24 19.90 15.18 -12.45
N GLU A 25 18.80 15.72 -12.98
CA GLU A 25 17.50 15.03 -13.05
C GLU A 25 17.60 13.86 -14.04
N GLU A 26 18.24 14.06 -15.20
CA GLU A 26 18.49 12.98 -16.16
C GLU A 26 19.35 11.85 -15.58
N GLU A 27 20.42 12.17 -14.85
CA GLU A 27 21.27 11.19 -14.16
C GLU A 27 20.51 10.44 -13.07
N HIS A 28 19.70 11.15 -12.28
CA HIS A 28 18.87 10.53 -11.24
C HIS A 28 17.82 9.58 -11.85
N LEU A 29 17.10 10.03 -12.87
CA LEU A 29 16.09 9.23 -13.58
C LEU A 29 16.71 7.98 -14.21
N TYR A 30 17.91 8.10 -14.78
CA TYR A 30 18.64 6.95 -15.33
C TYR A 30 18.98 5.90 -14.26
N GLU A 31 19.48 6.34 -13.09
CA GLU A 31 19.79 5.44 -11.97
C GLU A 31 18.53 4.81 -11.38
N CYS A 32 17.41 5.55 -11.34
CA CYS A 32 16.10 5.03 -11.00
C CYS A 32 15.66 3.95 -11.99
N TRP A 33 15.79 4.19 -13.30
CA TRP A 33 15.45 3.23 -14.35
C TRP A 33 16.25 1.93 -14.23
N LEU A 34 17.56 2.01 -13.94
CA LEU A 34 18.40 0.81 -13.75
C LEU A 34 17.87 -0.12 -12.65
N THR A 35 17.23 0.46 -11.62
CA THR A 35 16.76 -0.29 -10.44
C THR A 35 15.28 -0.65 -10.54
N TRP A 36 14.45 0.29 -10.98
CA TRP A 36 12.99 0.24 -10.92
C TRP A 36 12.31 0.35 -12.29
N GLY A 37 13.06 0.25 -13.40
CA GLY A 37 12.50 0.32 -14.75
C GLY A 37 11.50 -0.80 -15.07
N CYS A 38 11.51 -1.91 -14.32
CA CYS A 38 10.50 -2.98 -14.39
C CYS A 38 10.17 -3.47 -15.82
N GLY A 39 11.17 -3.54 -16.70
CA GLY A 39 11.03 -4.01 -18.08
C GLY A 39 10.73 -2.91 -19.11
N LEU A 40 10.56 -1.66 -18.68
CA LEU A 40 10.50 -0.50 -19.56
C LEU A 40 11.86 -0.20 -20.16
N THR A 41 11.86 0.29 -21.40
CA THR A 41 13.01 1.02 -21.94
C THR A 41 13.23 2.32 -21.17
N LEU A 42 14.44 2.88 -21.24
CA LEU A 42 14.72 4.17 -20.61
C LEU A 42 13.76 5.26 -21.09
N GLN A 43 13.43 5.29 -22.40
CA GLN A 43 12.51 6.27 -22.95
C GLN A 43 11.11 6.12 -22.36
N GLU A 44 10.57 4.90 -22.30
CA GLU A 44 9.24 4.66 -21.72
C GLU A 44 9.20 5.04 -20.23
N PHE A 45 10.25 4.72 -19.46
CA PHE A 45 10.36 5.11 -18.06
C PHE A 45 10.41 6.64 -17.89
N THR A 46 11.12 7.33 -18.78
CA THR A 46 11.19 8.79 -18.80
C THR A 46 9.86 9.43 -19.17
N ASP A 47 9.16 8.91 -20.18
CA ASP A 47 7.86 9.42 -20.60
C ASP A 47 6.84 9.31 -19.47
N VAL A 48 6.85 8.17 -18.77
CA VAL A 48 6.06 7.90 -17.58
C VAL A 48 6.38 8.89 -16.44
N ALA A 49 7.65 9.09 -16.12
CA ALA A 49 8.04 10.03 -15.06
C ALA A 49 7.63 11.47 -15.40
N HIS A 50 7.75 11.88 -16.67
CA HIS A 50 7.26 13.19 -17.11
C HIS A 50 5.74 13.31 -17.04
N GLU A 51 4.99 12.27 -17.42
CA GLU A 51 3.53 12.27 -17.28
C GLU A 51 3.13 12.37 -15.81
N GLU A 52 3.78 11.63 -14.91
CA GLU A 52 3.55 11.72 -13.47
C GLU A 52 3.77 13.16 -12.97
N MET A 53 4.91 13.75 -13.29
CA MET A 53 5.28 15.10 -12.85
C MET A 53 4.35 16.21 -13.38
N THR A 54 3.74 16.00 -14.56
CA THR A 54 2.91 17.03 -15.21
C THR A 54 1.43 16.89 -14.90
N THR A 55 0.93 15.67 -14.77
CA THR A 55 -0.51 15.39 -14.62
C THR A 55 -0.93 15.16 -13.18
N SER A 56 -0.01 14.73 -12.31
CA SER A 56 -0.36 14.37 -10.94
C SER A 56 -0.33 15.58 -10.01
N GLY A 57 -1.45 15.85 -9.33
CA GLY A 57 -1.53 16.96 -8.37
C GLY A 57 -0.41 16.91 -7.32
N TRP A 58 -0.06 15.71 -6.83
CA TRP A 58 0.98 15.54 -5.81
C TRP A 58 2.40 15.90 -6.25
N ALA A 59 2.67 15.96 -7.55
CA ALA A 59 3.98 16.36 -8.07
C ALA A 59 4.05 17.87 -8.34
N GLN A 60 2.90 18.52 -8.53
CA GLN A 60 2.82 19.95 -8.80
C GLN A 60 3.32 20.78 -7.62
N ASN A 61 3.73 22.03 -7.89
CA ASN A 61 4.13 22.99 -6.86
C ASN A 61 5.22 22.44 -5.92
N HIS A 62 6.21 21.76 -6.50
CA HIS A 62 7.29 21.06 -5.78
C HIS A 62 6.79 20.00 -4.77
N GLY A 63 5.61 19.43 -5.00
CA GLY A 63 5.10 18.33 -4.20
C GLY A 63 5.95 17.07 -4.34
N ASP A 64 6.60 16.90 -5.49
CA ASP A 64 7.74 16.00 -5.66
C ASP A 64 8.98 16.80 -6.10
N THR A 65 10.16 16.46 -5.56
CA THR A 65 11.39 17.21 -5.83
C THR A 65 12.61 16.31 -5.73
N VAL A 66 13.44 16.34 -6.76
CA VAL A 66 14.72 15.64 -6.81
C VAL A 66 15.82 16.47 -6.14
N TRP A 67 16.58 15.84 -5.24
CA TRP A 67 17.71 16.41 -4.53
C TRP A 67 18.98 15.63 -4.88
N ALA A 68 20.05 16.35 -5.20
CA ALA A 68 21.33 15.76 -5.57
C ALA A 68 22.43 16.13 -4.57
N LEU A 69 23.19 15.14 -4.13
CA LEU A 69 24.46 15.33 -3.44
C LEU A 69 25.57 15.54 -4.47
N VAL A 70 26.28 16.65 -4.37
CA VAL A 70 27.32 17.07 -5.31
C VAL A 70 28.55 17.60 -4.58
N ARG A 71 29.62 17.84 -5.33
CA ARG A 71 30.79 18.55 -4.79
C ARG A 71 30.45 20.02 -4.62
N ARG A 72 30.81 20.59 -3.48
CA ARG A 72 30.63 22.01 -3.21
C ARG A 72 31.42 22.91 -4.16
N SER A 73 32.55 22.43 -4.68
CA SER A 73 33.34 23.12 -5.71
C SER A 73 32.71 23.09 -7.11
N ASP A 74 31.73 22.21 -7.33
CA ASP A 74 31.05 22.02 -8.61
C ASP A 74 29.57 21.65 -8.40
N PRO A 75 28.71 22.61 -7.99
CA PRO A 75 27.32 22.34 -7.63
C PRO A 75 26.44 21.89 -8.82
N GLN A 76 26.90 22.11 -10.05
CA GLN A 76 26.22 21.69 -11.29
C GLN A 76 26.81 20.40 -11.87
N GLY A 77 27.80 19.81 -11.18
CA GLY A 77 28.43 18.57 -11.57
C GLY A 77 27.50 17.36 -11.44
N SER A 78 28.01 16.19 -11.85
CA SER A 78 27.31 14.92 -11.75
C SER A 78 26.95 14.53 -10.32
N ILE A 79 25.86 13.79 -10.17
CA ILE A 79 25.36 13.36 -8.87
C ILE A 79 26.32 12.34 -8.24
N LEU A 80 26.57 12.49 -6.95
CA LEU A 80 27.25 11.49 -6.13
C LEU A 80 26.24 10.53 -5.48
N SER A 81 25.04 11.04 -5.22
CA SER A 81 23.85 10.33 -4.77
C SER A 81 22.67 11.28 -4.98
N ALA A 82 21.46 10.77 -5.14
CA ALA A 82 20.25 11.59 -5.21
C ALA A 82 19.05 10.90 -4.56
N CYS A 83 18.01 11.66 -4.25
CA CYS A 83 16.74 11.18 -3.73
C CYS A 83 15.60 12.11 -4.15
N GLU A 84 14.38 11.62 -4.08
CA GLU A 84 13.15 12.41 -4.20
C GLU A 84 12.56 12.70 -2.82
N THR A 85 11.86 13.83 -2.70
CA THR A 85 11.02 14.15 -1.55
C THR A 85 9.59 14.36 -2.00
N HIS A 86 8.67 13.60 -1.40
CA HIS A 86 7.25 13.76 -1.63
C HIS A 86 6.58 14.44 -0.45
N ARG A 87 5.99 15.61 -0.67
CA ARG A 87 5.35 16.45 0.36
C ARG A 87 3.92 15.98 0.62
N THR A 88 3.61 15.70 1.89
CA THR A 88 2.31 15.16 2.31
C THR A 88 1.79 15.89 3.55
N ARG A 89 0.46 16.05 3.62
CA ARG A 89 -0.22 16.61 4.81
C ARG A 89 -0.59 15.52 5.82
N GLY A 90 -0.73 15.94 7.07
CA GLY A 90 -1.36 15.14 8.11
C GLY A 90 -1.80 15.98 9.29
N PHE A 91 -2.28 15.31 10.32
CA PHE A 91 -2.77 15.90 11.54
C PHE A 91 -1.84 15.55 12.69
N LEU A 92 -1.41 16.57 13.44
CA LEU A 92 -0.54 16.42 14.61
C LEU A 92 -1.24 16.97 15.84
N LYS A 93 -1.21 16.21 16.94
CA LYS A 93 -1.53 16.69 18.28
C LYS A 93 -0.29 16.52 19.14
N GLN A 94 0.36 17.63 19.48
CA GLN A 94 1.61 17.61 20.22
C GLN A 94 1.42 17.02 21.63
N LYS A 95 2.50 16.50 22.21
CA LYS A 95 2.52 15.97 23.57
C LYS A 95 1.98 16.98 24.59
N GLY A 96 0.97 16.57 25.34
CA GLY A 96 0.26 17.41 26.32
C GLY A 96 -0.61 18.50 25.72
N GLY A 97 -0.69 18.58 24.39
CA GLY A 97 -1.51 19.54 23.67
C GLY A 97 -2.97 19.12 23.57
N ASN A 98 -3.87 20.09 23.49
CA ASN A 98 -5.30 19.87 23.28
C ASN A 98 -5.77 20.22 21.86
N LYS A 99 -4.89 20.80 21.03
CA LYS A 99 -5.21 21.27 19.67
C LYS A 99 -4.63 20.32 18.63
N VAL A 100 -5.43 20.03 17.61
CA VAL A 100 -4.96 19.38 16.39
C VAL A 100 -4.46 20.43 15.41
N GLU A 101 -3.26 20.22 14.89
CA GLU A 101 -2.59 21.09 13.93
C GLU A 101 -2.51 20.41 12.57
N ASN A 102 -2.64 21.21 11.51
CA ASN A 102 -2.24 20.76 10.17
C ASN A 102 -0.72 20.72 10.14
N ALA A 103 -0.17 19.60 9.71
CA ALA A 103 1.26 19.35 9.73
C ALA A 103 1.73 18.79 8.38
N TRP A 104 2.98 19.13 8.03
CA TRP A 104 3.63 18.65 6.82
C TRP A 104 4.67 17.58 7.15
N TYR A 105 4.73 16.57 6.30
CA TYR A 105 5.68 15.46 6.37
C TYR A 105 6.18 15.17 4.98
N TYR A 106 7.38 14.61 4.89
CA TYR A 106 7.97 14.27 3.61
C TYR A 106 8.31 12.79 3.56
N GLY A 107 7.87 12.13 2.51
CA GLY A 107 8.39 10.83 2.17
C GLY A 107 9.71 10.97 1.43
N MET A 108 10.71 10.19 1.85
CA MET A 108 11.98 10.07 1.15
C MET A 108 11.91 8.89 0.20
N THR A 109 12.10 9.14 -1.09
CA THR A 109 11.86 8.17 -2.17
C THR A 109 13.06 8.13 -3.11
N CYS A 110 13.12 7.10 -3.97
CA CYS A 110 14.06 7.02 -5.09
C CYS A 110 15.52 7.35 -4.71
N VAL A 111 15.97 6.84 -3.56
CA VAL A 111 17.33 7.07 -3.07
C VAL A 111 18.31 6.21 -3.88
N VAL A 112 19.06 6.86 -4.77
CA VAL A 112 20.00 6.19 -5.67
C VAL A 112 21.42 6.71 -5.48
N THR A 113 22.39 5.83 -5.74
CA THR A 113 23.81 6.16 -5.77
C THR A 113 24.42 5.48 -6.98
N PRO A 114 24.96 6.24 -7.95
CA PRO A 114 25.64 5.67 -9.11
C PRO A 114 26.68 4.62 -8.71
N ALA A 115 26.82 3.56 -9.50
CA ALA A 115 27.62 2.39 -9.15
C ALA A 115 29.06 2.75 -8.71
N GLN A 116 29.71 3.70 -9.38
CA GLN A 116 31.06 4.20 -9.07
C GLN A 116 31.18 4.97 -7.73
N HIS A 117 30.05 5.31 -7.13
CA HIS A 117 29.92 6.11 -5.91
C HIS A 117 29.34 5.32 -4.73
N GLN A 118 28.92 4.08 -4.95
CA GLN A 118 28.38 3.20 -3.91
C GLN A 118 29.44 2.85 -2.85
N ARG A 119 28.96 2.51 -1.64
CA ARG A 119 29.78 2.15 -0.46
C ARG A 119 30.74 3.25 0.05
N LYS A 120 30.63 4.48 -0.46
CA LYS A 120 31.41 5.65 -0.01
C LYS A 120 30.71 6.50 1.06
N GLY A 121 29.50 6.10 1.47
CA GLY A 121 28.71 6.81 2.49
C GLY A 121 27.91 8.01 1.96
N TYR A 122 27.90 8.24 0.65
CA TYR A 122 27.22 9.40 0.05
C TYR A 122 25.70 9.40 0.24
N ALA A 123 25.00 8.28 0.02
CA ALA A 123 23.57 8.20 0.32
C ALA A 123 23.26 8.50 1.80
N THR A 124 24.06 7.95 2.72
CA THR A 124 23.93 8.24 4.16
C THR A 124 24.13 9.72 4.45
N HIS A 125 25.11 10.36 3.79
CA HIS A 125 25.35 11.79 3.99
C HIS A 125 24.29 12.68 3.36
N LEU A 126 23.80 12.35 2.16
CA LEU A 126 22.65 12.98 1.52
C LEU A 126 21.46 13.01 2.49
N LEU A 127 21.05 11.85 2.99
CA LEU A 127 19.90 11.74 3.90
C LEU A 127 20.09 12.49 5.21
N ARG A 128 21.32 12.54 5.76
CA ARG A 128 21.64 13.38 6.93
C ARG A 128 21.42 14.87 6.66
N LEU A 129 21.83 15.35 5.50
CA LEU A 129 21.66 16.74 5.09
C LEU A 129 20.20 17.08 4.81
N MET A 130 19.39 16.12 4.32
CA MET A 130 17.96 16.31 4.10
C MET A 130 17.19 16.67 5.38
N HIS A 131 17.58 16.14 6.54
CA HIS A 131 16.98 16.57 7.82
C HIS A 131 17.11 18.08 8.05
N TYR A 132 18.26 18.66 7.69
CA TYR A 132 18.54 20.08 7.84
C TYR A 132 17.96 20.96 6.74
N ILE A 133 17.47 20.37 5.66
CA ILE A 133 16.74 21.07 4.61
C ILE A 133 15.25 21.11 4.94
N LEU A 134 14.68 19.99 5.39
CA LEU A 134 13.24 19.82 5.50
C LEU A 134 12.68 20.22 6.88
N ALA A 135 13.42 20.00 7.97
CA ALA A 135 12.91 20.28 9.31
C ALA A 135 13.12 21.75 9.72
N SER A 136 12.28 22.25 10.62
CA SER A 136 12.51 23.55 11.25
C SER A 136 13.83 23.54 12.04
N PRO A 137 14.69 24.56 11.89
CA PRO A 137 15.92 24.69 12.68
C PRO A 137 15.69 24.65 14.21
N LEU A 138 14.48 25.01 14.66
CA LEU A 138 14.11 24.96 16.08
C LEU A 138 14.06 23.54 16.67
N HIS A 139 13.91 22.52 15.81
CA HIS A 139 13.76 21.11 16.19
C HIS A 139 15.02 20.26 15.87
N LEU A 140 16.07 20.93 15.40
CA LEU A 140 17.31 20.29 14.98
C LEU A 140 18.44 20.57 15.98
N PRO A 141 19.31 19.59 16.26
CA PRO A 141 20.56 19.84 16.95
C PRO A 141 21.48 20.70 16.08
N THR A 142 22.47 21.35 16.71
CA THR A 142 23.49 22.14 16.00
C THR A 142 24.10 21.35 14.84
N PHE A 143 24.25 22.00 13.69
CA PHE A 143 24.83 21.39 12.50
C PHE A 143 26.27 20.92 12.77
N PRO A 144 26.61 19.64 12.50
CA PRO A 144 27.96 19.10 12.68
C PRO A 144 29.03 19.83 11.85
N SER A 145 30.05 20.38 12.51
CA SER A 145 31.14 21.10 11.84
C SER A 145 31.98 20.21 10.91
N GLU A 146 32.09 18.91 11.22
CA GLU A 146 32.77 17.91 10.41
C GLU A 146 32.07 17.64 9.07
N TRP A 147 30.80 18.03 8.94
CA TRP A 147 30.03 17.96 7.70
C TRP A 147 30.20 19.23 6.86
N GLY A 148 31.02 20.18 7.31
CA GLY A 148 31.29 21.45 6.62
C GLY A 148 30.26 22.52 6.99
N SER A 149 29.74 23.21 5.98
CA SER A 149 28.69 24.22 6.17
C SER A 149 27.30 23.59 6.01
N PRO A 150 26.29 24.08 6.74
CA PRO A 150 24.91 23.62 6.57
C PRO A 150 24.43 23.77 5.11
N PRO A 151 23.39 23.02 4.71
CA PRO A 151 22.72 23.24 3.43
C PRO A 151 22.31 24.70 3.27
N SER A 152 22.34 25.19 2.03
CA SER A 152 21.80 26.51 1.72
C SER A 152 20.30 26.53 2.04
N PRO A 153 19.76 27.64 2.57
CA PRO A 153 18.31 27.78 2.73
C PRO A 153 17.59 27.58 1.39
N ILE A 154 16.37 27.08 1.46
CA ILE A 154 15.46 27.06 0.31
C ILE A 154 15.28 28.52 -0.17
N PRO A 155 15.34 28.78 -1.49
CA PRO A 155 15.12 30.13 -2.02
C PRO A 155 13.79 30.71 -1.54
N ILE A 156 13.74 32.00 -1.25
CA ILE A 156 12.56 32.66 -0.67
C ILE A 156 11.33 32.51 -1.57
N GLU A 157 11.53 32.49 -2.89
CA GLU A 157 10.49 32.27 -3.89
C GLU A 157 9.90 30.85 -3.88
N LEU A 158 10.53 29.90 -3.19
CA LEU A 158 10.07 28.51 -3.06
C LEU A 158 9.63 28.18 -1.62
N GLU A 159 9.76 29.10 -0.67
CA GLU A 159 9.52 28.82 0.75
C GLU A 159 8.09 28.33 1.02
N GLU A 160 7.10 28.86 0.30
CA GLU A 160 5.69 28.41 0.40
C GLU A 160 5.49 26.96 -0.04
N TYR A 161 6.37 26.45 -0.91
CA TYR A 161 6.30 25.08 -1.41
C TYR A 161 7.04 24.07 -0.54
N PHE A 162 7.88 24.54 0.39
CA PHE A 162 8.63 23.68 1.30
C PHE A 162 8.33 24.03 2.77
N PRO A 163 7.08 23.85 3.22
CA PRO A 163 6.76 24.06 4.62
C PRO A 163 7.60 23.13 5.51
N PRO A 164 8.03 23.59 6.70
CA PRO A 164 8.85 22.78 7.60
C PRO A 164 8.16 21.46 7.95
N ALA A 165 8.93 20.39 7.80
CA ALA A 165 8.53 19.05 8.15
C ALA A 165 8.45 18.88 9.67
N TRP A 166 7.41 18.21 10.13
CA TRP A 166 7.30 17.68 11.50
C TRP A 166 7.90 16.28 11.63
N GLY A 167 8.07 15.61 10.49
CA GLY A 167 8.74 14.33 10.39
C GLY A 167 8.94 13.93 8.92
N THR A 168 9.69 12.86 8.73
CA THR A 168 9.88 12.24 7.42
C THR A 168 9.70 10.73 7.53
N PHE A 169 9.28 10.10 6.45
CA PHE A 169 9.10 8.66 6.40
C PHE A 169 9.72 8.07 5.14
N LEU A 170 9.93 6.76 5.15
CA LEU A 170 10.35 6.02 3.97
C LEU A 170 9.93 4.56 4.07
N SER A 171 9.76 3.96 2.90
CA SER A 171 9.57 2.53 2.71
C SER A 171 10.83 1.98 2.06
N SER A 172 11.45 0.93 2.62
CA SER A 172 12.69 0.42 2.03
C SER A 172 12.94 -1.05 2.28
N GLU A 173 13.43 -1.72 1.24
CA GLU A 173 13.95 -3.09 1.34
C GLU A 173 15.33 -3.14 2.02
N ILE A 174 16.00 -1.98 2.14
CA ILE A 174 17.25 -1.87 2.88
C ILE A 174 16.94 -2.01 4.37
N GLY A 175 17.69 -2.90 5.02
CA GLY A 175 17.57 -3.14 6.47
C GLY A 175 17.69 -1.85 7.29
N PRO A 176 17.06 -1.81 8.47
CA PRO A 176 16.85 -0.57 9.21
C PRO A 176 18.17 0.04 9.73
N ASP A 177 19.21 -0.77 9.91
CA ASP A 177 20.55 -0.34 10.28
C ASP A 177 21.12 0.74 9.35
N PHE A 178 20.78 0.72 8.06
CA PHE A 178 21.21 1.75 7.13
C PHE A 178 20.62 3.12 7.51
N TYR A 179 19.31 3.15 7.75
CA TYR A 179 18.59 4.39 8.04
C TYR A 179 18.83 4.90 9.46
N TYR A 180 19.10 4.00 10.42
CA TYR A 180 19.53 4.38 11.77
C TYR A 180 20.80 5.23 11.75
N ARG A 181 21.72 4.95 10.81
CA ARG A 181 22.98 5.69 10.64
C ARG A 181 22.83 7.01 9.89
N CYS A 182 21.66 7.29 9.31
CA CYS A 182 21.38 8.57 8.67
C CYS A 182 20.98 9.60 9.74
N LEU A 183 21.90 9.86 10.66
CA LEU A 183 21.69 10.60 11.90
C LEU A 183 21.12 12.01 11.71
N VAL A 184 20.34 12.47 12.68
CA VAL A 184 20.05 13.89 12.86
C VAL A 184 21.06 14.49 13.84
N GLY A 185 22.01 15.28 13.33
CA GLY A 185 23.19 15.66 14.11
C GLY A 185 24.16 14.49 14.31
N ILE A 186 24.80 14.41 15.48
CA ILE A 186 25.85 13.42 15.75
C ILE A 186 25.33 12.11 16.35
N ASP A 187 24.28 12.18 17.16
CA ASP A 187 23.90 11.03 18.01
C ASP A 187 22.45 10.57 17.82
N ARG A 188 21.55 11.45 17.32
CA ARG A 188 20.14 11.10 17.13
C ARG A 188 19.99 10.24 15.87
N ARG A 189 19.36 9.07 16.01
CA ARG A 189 19.05 8.21 14.86
C ARG A 189 18.18 8.96 13.85
N GLY A 190 18.34 8.61 12.57
CA GLY A 190 17.49 9.10 11.49
C GLY A 190 16.13 8.43 11.53
N TRP A 191 15.85 7.57 10.54
CA TRP A 191 14.59 6.86 10.47
C TRP A 191 14.62 5.57 11.25
N GLU A 192 13.70 5.43 12.18
CA GLU A 192 13.53 4.23 12.99
C GLU A 192 12.42 3.34 12.42
N ALA A 193 12.61 2.03 12.45
CA ALA A 193 11.56 1.05 12.17
C ALA A 193 11.07 0.49 13.51
N LYS A 194 9.77 0.63 13.78
CA LYS A 194 9.11 -0.04 14.90
C LYS A 194 8.41 -1.30 14.43
N GLU A 195 8.43 -2.34 15.26
CA GLU A 195 7.83 -3.65 14.94
C GLU A 195 6.34 -3.52 14.58
N VAL A 196 5.61 -2.68 15.32
CA VAL A 196 4.17 -2.44 15.12
C VAL A 196 3.82 -1.91 13.72
N TRP A 197 4.77 -1.29 13.01
CA TRP A 197 4.56 -0.79 11.65
C TRP A 197 4.86 -1.83 10.57
N GLN A 198 5.40 -2.99 10.95
CA GLN A 198 5.83 -4.03 10.03
C GLN A 198 4.86 -5.21 9.95
N GLU A 199 3.72 -5.11 10.61
CA GLU A 199 2.72 -6.18 10.61
C GLU A 199 1.98 -6.22 9.27
N GLU A 200 1.73 -7.44 8.80
CA GLU A 200 1.12 -7.74 7.51
C GLU A 200 0.11 -8.88 7.65
N VAL A 201 -1.04 -8.72 7.00
CA VAL A 201 -2.00 -9.80 6.81
C VAL A 201 -2.03 -10.17 5.34
N GLU A 202 -1.72 -11.43 5.07
CA GLU A 202 -1.79 -12.03 3.75
C GLU A 202 -2.93 -13.06 3.72
N TRP A 203 -3.72 -13.06 2.66
CA TRP A 203 -4.80 -14.05 2.48
C TRP A 203 -4.86 -14.60 1.06
N GLU A 204 -5.33 -15.83 0.92
CA GLU A 204 -5.58 -16.45 -0.37
C GLU A 204 -6.81 -15.85 -1.06
N ILE A 205 -6.66 -15.51 -2.35
CA ILE A 205 -7.75 -15.07 -3.20
C ILE A 205 -8.40 -16.28 -3.88
N LEU A 206 -9.73 -16.37 -3.77
CA LEU A 206 -10.47 -17.50 -4.32
C LEU A 206 -10.91 -17.21 -5.76
N SER A 207 -10.08 -17.58 -6.73
CA SER A 207 -10.39 -17.44 -8.16
C SER A 207 -11.26 -18.60 -8.70
N SER A 208 -12.04 -18.33 -9.75
CA SER A 208 -13.00 -19.28 -10.34
C SER A 208 -12.38 -20.57 -10.87
N SER A 209 -11.10 -20.56 -11.25
CA SER A 209 -10.39 -21.75 -11.75
C SER A 209 -10.28 -22.87 -10.70
N ARG A 210 -10.47 -22.55 -9.42
CA ARG A 210 -10.58 -23.54 -8.33
C ARG A 210 -12.01 -23.86 -7.93
N LEU A 211 -12.98 -23.04 -8.35
CA LEU A 211 -14.42 -23.28 -8.13
C LEU A 211 -15.01 -24.20 -9.19
N SER A 212 -14.34 -24.42 -10.32
CA SER A 212 -14.65 -25.52 -11.22
C SER A 212 -14.34 -26.84 -10.50
N ILE A 213 -15.33 -27.36 -9.80
CA ILE A 213 -15.41 -28.78 -9.41
C ILE A 213 -15.03 -29.58 -10.66
N PRO A 214 -14.11 -30.57 -10.57
CA PRO A 214 -13.82 -31.42 -11.71
C PRO A 214 -15.15 -31.98 -12.22
N SER A 215 -15.59 -31.52 -13.39
CA SER A 215 -16.66 -32.18 -14.11
C SER A 215 -16.17 -33.60 -14.35
N ASP A 216 -16.94 -34.54 -13.80
CA ASP A 216 -16.78 -35.97 -13.91
C ASP A 216 -15.95 -36.39 -15.16
N PRO A 217 -14.75 -36.97 -14.99
CA PRO A 217 -13.89 -37.35 -16.11
C PRO A 217 -14.53 -38.39 -17.04
N SER A 218 -15.71 -38.93 -16.69
CA SER A 218 -16.48 -39.81 -17.56
C SER A 218 -17.27 -39.11 -18.68
N LYS A 219 -17.27 -37.75 -18.76
CA LYS A 219 -18.05 -36.99 -19.76
C LYS A 219 -17.27 -35.95 -20.58
N SER A 220 -15.99 -36.16 -20.85
CA SER A 220 -15.28 -35.37 -21.86
C SER A 220 -15.10 -36.15 -23.17
N SER A 221 -15.73 -35.66 -24.24
CA SER A 221 -15.41 -36.06 -25.62
C SER A 221 -14.02 -35.52 -26.02
N PRO A 222 -13.28 -36.20 -26.90
CA PRO A 222 -11.90 -35.84 -27.22
C PRO A 222 -11.85 -34.78 -28.33
N ILE A 223 -11.32 -33.59 -28.06
CA ILE A 223 -10.99 -32.61 -29.12
C ILE A 223 -9.62 -31.97 -28.91
N LEU A 224 -8.80 -32.17 -29.94
CA LEU A 224 -7.56 -31.55 -30.41
C LEU A 224 -6.32 -31.49 -29.49
N ALA A 225 -5.42 -32.43 -29.79
CA ALA A 225 -3.98 -32.33 -29.57
C ALA A 225 -3.41 -31.04 -30.18
N ARG A 226 -2.49 -30.42 -29.43
CA ARG A 226 -1.59 -29.36 -29.88
C ARG A 226 -0.74 -29.89 -31.05
N SER A 227 -0.76 -29.18 -32.18
CA SER A 227 0.19 -29.36 -33.26
C SER A 227 1.49 -28.62 -32.94
N GLU A 228 2.59 -29.35 -32.86
CA GLU A 228 3.92 -28.80 -33.04
C GLU A 228 4.14 -28.61 -34.55
N SER A 229 4.35 -27.36 -34.99
CA SER A 229 4.70 -27.05 -36.37
C SER A 229 6.12 -26.52 -36.43
N ILE A 230 6.98 -27.38 -36.95
CA ILE A 230 8.31 -27.12 -37.49
C ILE A 230 8.24 -26.01 -38.55
N TYR A 231 9.12 -25.00 -38.49
CA TYR A 231 9.57 -24.27 -39.67
C TYR A 231 11.06 -23.93 -39.57
N HIS A 232 11.85 -24.60 -40.41
CA HIS A 232 13.14 -24.15 -40.90
C HIS A 232 12.91 -23.21 -42.09
N ALA A 233 13.53 -22.01 -42.10
CA ALA A 233 14.09 -21.40 -43.32
C ALA A 233 14.89 -20.11 -43.03
N ALA A 234 16.15 -20.15 -43.50
CA ALA A 234 16.99 -19.09 -44.10
C ALA A 234 17.12 -17.69 -43.44
N LEU A 235 18.35 -17.41 -42.99
CA LEU A 235 18.91 -16.07 -42.73
C LEU A 235 19.56 -15.50 -44.00
N PRO A 236 19.66 -14.17 -44.16
CA PRO A 236 20.80 -13.53 -44.80
C PRO A 236 21.73 -12.89 -43.76
N ASN A 237 23.04 -13.08 -43.96
CA ASN A 237 24.12 -12.43 -43.21
C ASN A 237 24.02 -10.90 -43.29
N PRO A 238 24.53 -10.21 -42.25
CA PRO A 238 25.48 -9.13 -42.51
C PRO A 238 26.79 -9.32 -41.75
N SER A 239 27.85 -9.13 -42.51
CA SER A 239 29.24 -8.98 -42.13
C SER A 239 29.52 -7.67 -41.37
N GLU A 240 30.54 -7.74 -40.51
CA GLU A 240 31.43 -6.64 -40.07
C GLU A 240 30.85 -5.51 -39.21
N VAL A 241 31.11 -5.55 -37.88
CA VAL A 241 31.80 -4.45 -37.14
C VAL A 241 32.44 -5.03 -35.84
N GLY A 242 33.75 -4.88 -35.71
CA GLY A 242 34.52 -4.57 -34.49
C GLY A 242 34.35 -5.40 -33.21
N GLU A 243 35.31 -6.31 -32.96
CA GLU A 243 35.55 -6.93 -31.65
C GLU A 243 35.93 -5.90 -30.57
N ILE A 244 35.13 -5.79 -29.51
CA ILE A 244 35.57 -5.32 -28.19
C ILE A 244 35.56 -6.52 -27.26
N LYS A 245 36.76 -6.96 -26.84
CA LYS A 245 36.94 -7.99 -25.82
C LYS A 245 36.59 -7.44 -24.44
N CYS A 246 35.45 -7.86 -23.90
CA CYS A 246 35.17 -7.83 -22.46
C CYS A 246 35.15 -9.26 -21.90
N ARG A 247 35.87 -9.47 -20.79
CA ARG A 247 35.94 -10.74 -20.05
C ARG A 247 34.58 -11.09 -19.43
N PRO A 248 34.24 -12.39 -19.25
CA PRO A 248 32.96 -12.79 -18.70
C PRO A 248 32.93 -12.67 -17.17
N LEU A 249 31.86 -12.07 -16.65
CA LEU A 249 31.36 -12.35 -15.31
C LEU A 249 30.17 -13.30 -15.47
N GLU A 250 30.29 -14.48 -14.87
CA GLU A 250 29.24 -15.50 -14.84
C GLU A 250 28.07 -15.08 -13.94
N ASN A 251 26.89 -15.58 -14.32
CA ASN A 251 25.61 -15.62 -13.61
C ASN A 251 24.69 -14.38 -13.71
N HIS A 252 23.69 -14.45 -14.60
CA HIS A 252 22.30 -14.70 -14.22
C HIS A 252 21.43 -14.93 -15.46
N HIS A 253 20.42 -15.80 -15.34
CA HIS A 253 19.46 -16.16 -16.39
C HIS A 253 18.72 -14.93 -16.95
N THR A 254 18.94 -14.63 -18.23
CA THR A 254 18.08 -13.72 -19.01
C THR A 254 17.26 -14.54 -20.01
N ARG A 255 15.92 -14.51 -19.86
CA ARG A 255 14.99 -14.93 -20.90
C ARG A 255 14.89 -13.79 -21.91
N SER A 256 15.28 -14.07 -23.16
CA SER A 256 15.15 -13.17 -24.30
C SER A 256 13.68 -13.13 -24.77
N TYR A 257 13.10 -11.94 -24.86
CA TYR A 257 11.91 -11.67 -25.66
C TYR A 257 12.30 -10.76 -26.84
N ARG A 258 11.88 -11.13 -28.06
CA ARG A 258 12.00 -10.32 -29.27
C ARG A 258 10.71 -9.50 -29.49
N PRO A 259 10.78 -8.32 -30.12
CA PRO A 259 9.62 -7.47 -30.36
C PRO A 259 8.85 -7.90 -31.61
N CYS A 260 7.53 -7.86 -31.54
CA CYS A 260 6.64 -7.83 -32.71
C CYS A 260 6.01 -6.45 -32.80
N CYS A 261 6.30 -5.71 -33.87
CA CYS A 261 5.59 -4.50 -34.24
C CYS A 261 4.17 -4.85 -34.71
N LEU A 262 3.16 -4.09 -34.31
CA LEU A 262 1.91 -3.98 -35.08
C LEU A 262 1.25 -2.62 -34.87
N THR A 263 0.67 -2.20 -35.99
CA THR A 263 0.17 -0.89 -36.39
C THR A 263 -1.22 -0.58 -35.81
N LEU A 264 -1.49 0.70 -35.61
CA LEU A 264 -2.77 1.32 -35.23
C LEU A 264 -3.94 0.88 -36.13
N MET A 265 -5.09 0.58 -35.51
CA MET A 265 -6.40 0.67 -36.15
C MET A 265 -7.40 1.35 -35.19
N GLU A 266 -8.04 2.38 -35.72
CA GLU A 266 -9.11 3.18 -35.11
C GLU A 266 -10.39 2.36 -34.96
N TRP A 267 -11.19 2.65 -33.92
CA TRP A 267 -12.49 2.04 -33.65
C TRP A 267 -13.61 3.09 -33.77
N ASP A 268 -14.60 2.76 -34.60
CA ASP A 268 -15.88 3.47 -34.79
C ASP A 268 -16.94 3.06 -33.74
N GLU A 269 -17.95 3.94 -33.63
CA GLU A 269 -19.05 4.04 -32.65
C GLU A 269 -20.00 2.82 -32.47
N PRO A 270 -20.73 2.73 -31.34
CA PRO A 270 -21.69 1.65 -31.09
C PRO A 270 -23.14 1.94 -31.56
N ILE A 271 -23.77 0.88 -32.06
CA ILE A 271 -25.17 0.79 -32.50
C ILE A 271 -26.11 0.59 -31.30
N HIS A 272 -27.21 1.34 -31.25
CA HIS A 272 -28.33 1.15 -30.32
C HIS A 272 -29.17 -0.10 -30.64
N THR A 273 -29.53 -0.89 -29.63
CA THR A 273 -30.60 -1.91 -29.72
C THR A 273 -31.72 -1.67 -28.71
N ARG A 274 -32.96 -1.70 -29.22
CA ARG A 274 -34.25 -1.53 -28.55
C ARG A 274 -34.59 -2.68 -27.59
N SER A 275 -35.28 -2.32 -26.50
CA SER A 275 -35.92 -3.22 -25.54
C SER A 275 -37.30 -3.68 -26.03
N LEU A 276 -37.65 -4.94 -25.76
CA LEU A 276 -38.99 -5.51 -25.95
C LEU A 276 -39.53 -5.97 -24.58
N GLU A 277 -40.70 -5.46 -24.23
CA GLU A 277 -41.50 -5.82 -23.06
C GLU A 277 -42.18 -7.18 -23.25
N SER A 278 -42.29 -7.98 -22.18
CA SER A 278 -43.34 -9.01 -22.09
C SER A 278 -43.70 -9.37 -20.64
N ASP A 279 -44.96 -9.08 -20.31
CA ASP A 279 -45.94 -9.67 -19.40
C ASP A 279 -45.56 -10.62 -18.24
N SER A 280 -46.19 -10.31 -17.11
CA SER A 280 -46.18 -11.03 -15.82
C SER A 280 -47.33 -12.05 -15.71
N PRO A 281 -47.14 -13.16 -14.98
CA PRO A 281 -48.24 -13.88 -14.36
C PRO A 281 -48.23 -13.84 -12.82
N LEU A 282 -49.43 -13.81 -12.25
CA LEU A 282 -49.77 -13.79 -10.82
C LEU A 282 -49.31 -15.07 -10.07
N PRO A 283 -48.88 -14.98 -8.80
CA PRO A 283 -48.67 -16.16 -7.98
C PRO A 283 -49.82 -16.45 -7.01
N VAL A 284 -50.13 -17.74 -6.92
CA VAL A 284 -51.04 -18.42 -5.99
C VAL A 284 -50.39 -18.53 -4.60
N SER A 285 -51.15 -18.29 -3.54
CA SER A 285 -50.69 -18.36 -2.15
C SER A 285 -50.65 -19.79 -1.61
N VAL A 286 -49.48 -20.21 -1.13
CA VAL A 286 -49.25 -21.44 -0.36
C VAL A 286 -48.79 -21.05 1.05
N PRO A 287 -49.24 -21.71 2.14
CA PRO A 287 -48.87 -21.33 3.51
C PRO A 287 -47.39 -21.65 3.78
N THR A 288 -46.63 -20.62 4.13
CA THR A 288 -45.17 -20.67 4.35
C THR A 288 -44.83 -21.18 5.75
N ARG A 289 -43.97 -22.20 5.83
CA ARG A 289 -43.21 -22.53 7.05
C ARG A 289 -42.38 -21.31 7.45
N LYS A 290 -42.26 -21.02 8.75
CA LYS A 290 -41.35 -19.99 9.30
C LYS A 290 -39.94 -20.21 8.75
N GLY A 291 -39.58 -19.42 7.75
CA GLY A 291 -38.29 -19.48 7.08
C GLY A 291 -37.23 -18.86 7.97
N VAL A 292 -36.06 -19.50 8.00
CA VAL A 292 -34.83 -18.85 8.41
C VAL A 292 -34.67 -17.62 7.52
N VAL A 293 -34.74 -16.42 8.09
CA VAL A 293 -34.55 -15.18 7.35
C VAL A 293 -33.09 -15.21 6.86
N CYS A 294 -32.90 -15.54 5.59
CA CYS A 294 -31.61 -15.42 4.95
C CYS A 294 -31.29 -13.92 4.92
N GLY A 295 -30.40 -13.47 5.82
CA GLY A 295 -29.96 -12.08 5.87
C GLY A 295 -29.55 -11.62 4.47
N LYS A 296 -30.05 -10.45 4.06
CA LYS A 296 -29.65 -9.86 2.78
C LYS A 296 -28.13 -9.67 2.80
N LYS A 297 -27.45 -10.10 1.74
CA LYS A 297 -26.00 -9.88 1.60
C LYS A 297 -25.72 -8.36 1.59
N PRO A 298 -24.65 -7.89 2.26
CA PRO A 298 -24.22 -6.49 2.16
C PRO A 298 -23.99 -6.10 0.71
N ASN A 299 -24.48 -4.92 0.31
CA ASN A 299 -24.35 -4.40 -1.04
C ASN A 299 -23.10 -3.53 -1.15
N TRP A 300 -21.96 -4.12 -1.54
CA TRP A 300 -20.71 -3.40 -1.73
C TRP A 300 -20.65 -2.70 -3.09
N GLU A 301 -20.42 -1.38 -3.05
CA GLU A 301 -20.20 -0.52 -4.22
C GLU A 301 -18.71 -0.50 -4.60
N ILE A 302 -18.41 -0.33 -5.89
CA ILE A 302 -17.04 -0.15 -6.38
C ILE A 302 -16.68 1.33 -6.36
N ILE A 303 -15.50 1.65 -5.82
CA ILE A 303 -14.93 3.00 -5.83
C ILE A 303 -14.09 3.16 -7.11
N TYR A 304 -14.21 4.32 -7.76
CA TYR A 304 -13.50 4.71 -8.98
C TYR A 304 -12.91 6.11 -8.76
N ASP A 305 -12.11 6.59 -9.70
CA ASP A 305 -11.40 7.87 -9.61
C ASP A 305 -12.32 9.06 -9.26
N HIS A 306 -13.45 9.21 -9.94
CA HIS A 306 -14.41 10.29 -9.68
C HIS A 306 -15.04 10.25 -8.27
N HIS A 307 -14.98 9.13 -7.55
CA HIS A 307 -15.47 9.02 -6.17
C HIS A 307 -14.43 9.52 -5.15
N ILE A 308 -13.15 9.58 -5.52
CA ILE A 308 -12.04 9.84 -4.60
C ILE A 308 -12.14 11.21 -3.91
N PRO A 309 -12.43 12.34 -4.59
CA PRO A 309 -12.45 13.64 -3.91
C PRO A 309 -13.42 13.68 -2.71
N SER A 310 -14.63 13.13 -2.88
CA SER A 310 -15.64 13.07 -1.82
C SER A 310 -15.23 12.12 -0.69
N ILE A 311 -14.71 10.93 -1.04
CA ILE A 311 -14.23 9.96 -0.07
C ILE A 311 -13.06 10.52 0.74
N SER A 312 -12.04 11.07 0.09
CA SER A 312 -10.87 11.65 0.75
C SER A 312 -11.26 12.76 1.72
N THR A 313 -12.21 13.62 1.34
CA THR A 313 -12.72 14.70 2.22
C THR A 313 -13.39 14.13 3.48
N MET A 314 -14.20 13.08 3.34
CA MET A 314 -14.79 12.40 4.50
C MET A 314 -13.73 11.73 5.37
N LEU A 315 -12.79 11.00 4.75
CA LEU A 315 -11.71 10.32 5.46
C LEU A 315 -10.83 11.30 6.21
N SER A 316 -10.56 12.48 5.65
CA SER A 316 -9.82 13.58 6.28
C SER A 316 -10.48 14.07 7.56
N ARG A 317 -11.81 14.32 7.53
CA ARG A 317 -12.58 14.70 8.72
C ARG A 317 -12.51 13.64 9.80
N SER A 318 -12.80 12.39 9.47
CA SER A 318 -12.75 11.30 10.45
C SER A 318 -11.35 11.09 11.01
N THR A 319 -10.31 11.24 10.19
CA THR A 319 -8.91 11.14 10.62
C THR A 319 -8.55 12.26 11.59
N ARG A 320 -8.97 13.49 11.32
CA ARG A 320 -8.79 14.63 12.24
C ARG A 320 -9.49 14.37 13.58
N GLU A 321 -10.74 13.90 13.57
CA GLU A 321 -11.48 13.57 14.79
C GLU A 321 -10.79 12.48 15.62
N LYS A 322 -10.26 11.44 14.97
CA LYS A 322 -9.46 10.39 15.64
C LYS A 322 -8.23 10.99 16.36
N VAL A 323 -7.53 11.92 15.71
CA VAL A 323 -6.39 12.63 16.32
C VAL A 323 -6.83 13.53 17.46
N GLU A 324 -7.97 14.20 17.33
CA GLU A 324 -8.53 15.06 18.37
C GLU A 324 -8.89 14.27 19.63
N GLN A 325 -9.50 13.09 19.47
CA GLN A 325 -9.91 12.22 20.56
C GLN A 325 -8.74 11.45 21.19
N ALA A 326 -7.62 11.30 20.48
CA ALA A 326 -6.49 10.53 20.98
C ALA A 326 -5.81 11.19 22.19
N ASP A 327 -5.40 10.32 23.13
CA ASP A 327 -4.58 10.72 24.28
C ASP A 327 -3.17 11.08 23.82
N SER A 328 -2.76 12.31 24.13
CA SER A 328 -1.44 12.87 23.85
C SER A 328 -0.68 13.24 25.12
N CYS A 329 -1.13 12.82 26.31
CA CYS A 329 -0.48 13.18 27.58
C CYS A 329 0.99 12.76 27.64
N LEU A 330 1.31 11.57 27.11
CA LEU A 330 2.66 11.01 27.16
C LEU A 330 3.47 11.25 25.87
N ASN A 331 2.78 11.27 24.73
CA ASN A 331 3.37 11.25 23.39
C ASN A 331 2.63 12.20 22.46
N SER A 332 3.33 12.73 21.46
CA SER A 332 2.66 13.36 20.33
C SER A 332 1.87 12.31 19.55
N VAL A 333 0.78 12.73 18.92
CA VAL A 333 -0.09 11.85 18.13
C VAL A 333 -0.15 12.36 16.70
N PHE A 334 0.07 11.46 15.74
CA PHE A 334 0.06 11.79 14.33
C PHE A 334 -0.82 10.84 13.52
N CYS A 335 -1.45 11.37 12.48
CA CYS A 335 -2.10 10.59 11.44
C CYS A 335 -1.93 11.27 10.07
N PRO A 336 -1.55 10.55 8.99
CA PRO A 336 -1.57 11.10 7.64
C PRO A 336 -2.96 11.59 7.24
N ASP A 337 -3.03 12.64 6.42
CA ASP A 337 -4.30 13.16 5.91
C ASP A 337 -4.65 12.45 4.59
N PRO A 338 -5.73 11.66 4.52
CA PRO A 338 -6.15 10.96 3.31
C PRO A 338 -6.50 11.89 2.14
N ALA A 339 -6.87 13.13 2.45
CA ALA A 339 -7.12 14.20 1.47
C ALA A 339 -5.87 14.96 1.08
N SER A 340 -4.69 14.62 1.59
CA SER A 340 -3.45 15.08 0.99
C SER A 340 -3.38 14.60 -0.46
N GLU A 341 -2.95 15.47 -1.36
CA GLU A 341 -2.91 15.16 -2.79
C GLU A 341 -2.09 13.89 -3.04
N GLY A 342 -2.60 13.04 -3.93
CA GLY A 342 -2.04 11.72 -4.22
C GLY A 342 -2.22 10.68 -3.12
N THR A 343 -2.48 11.03 -1.86
CA THR A 343 -2.41 10.05 -0.75
C THR A 343 -3.38 8.88 -0.92
N SER A 344 -4.58 9.12 -1.43
CA SER A 344 -5.58 8.06 -1.66
C SER A 344 -5.45 7.35 -3.01
N THR A 345 -4.64 7.87 -3.95
CA THR A 345 -4.53 7.36 -5.33
C THR A 345 -3.13 6.91 -5.70
N PHE A 346 -2.12 7.25 -4.91
CA PHE A 346 -0.71 7.13 -5.24
C PHE A 346 -0.35 5.72 -5.68
N ALA A 347 -0.68 4.71 -4.87
CA ALA A 347 -0.34 3.32 -5.17
C ALA A 347 -1.05 2.79 -6.43
N ALA A 348 -2.25 3.29 -6.75
CA ALA A 348 -2.98 2.88 -7.93
C ALA A 348 -2.42 3.55 -9.20
N VAL A 349 -2.07 4.84 -9.11
CA VAL A 349 -1.54 5.62 -10.22
C VAL A 349 -0.09 5.23 -10.50
N ARG A 350 0.77 5.10 -9.49
CA ARG A 350 2.15 4.60 -9.69
C ARG A 350 2.18 3.16 -10.20
N GLY A 351 1.22 2.33 -9.78
CA GLY A 351 1.01 1.01 -10.38
C GLY A 351 0.57 1.06 -11.86
N ALA A 352 -0.01 2.16 -12.33
CA ALA A 352 -0.42 2.38 -13.73
C ALA A 352 0.72 2.85 -14.65
N TYR A 353 1.84 3.23 -14.07
CA TYR A 353 3.00 3.76 -14.79
C TYR A 353 3.98 2.68 -15.30
N GLY A 354 3.84 1.43 -14.87
CA GLY A 354 4.60 0.30 -15.42
C GLY A 354 4.01 -0.30 -16.71
N PRO A 355 4.65 -1.33 -17.30
CA PRO A 355 4.04 -2.13 -18.35
C PRO A 355 2.71 -2.72 -17.85
N GLN A 356 1.63 -2.40 -18.56
CA GLN A 356 0.29 -2.78 -18.12
C GLN A 356 -0.02 -4.23 -18.51
N PRO A 357 -0.43 -5.08 -17.54
CA PRO A 357 -0.77 -6.45 -17.86
C PRO A 357 -2.04 -6.48 -18.70
N ARG A 358 -2.12 -7.43 -19.64
CA ARG A 358 -3.25 -7.56 -20.58
C ARG A 358 -4.61 -7.77 -19.91
N TRP A 359 -4.62 -8.22 -18.66
CA TRP A 359 -5.86 -8.39 -17.91
C TRP A 359 -6.45 -7.06 -17.44
N ARG A 360 -5.66 -5.98 -17.33
CA ARG A 360 -6.09 -4.71 -16.74
C ARG A 360 -7.19 -4.06 -17.57
N LYS A 361 -8.34 -3.76 -16.94
CA LYS A 361 -9.51 -3.14 -17.58
C LYS A 361 -9.73 -1.71 -17.09
N PHE A 362 -10.07 -0.77 -17.96
CA PHE A 362 -10.36 0.60 -17.56
C PHE A 362 -11.88 0.90 -17.61
N PRO A 363 -12.41 1.74 -16.69
CA PRO A 363 -11.72 2.39 -15.57
C PRO A 363 -11.33 1.40 -14.48
N GLN A 364 -10.23 1.70 -13.78
CA GLN A 364 -9.70 0.85 -12.72
C GLN A 364 -10.45 1.08 -11.40
N PRO A 365 -10.90 0.01 -10.71
CA PRO A 365 -11.46 0.16 -9.38
C PRO A 365 -10.33 0.51 -8.40
N LEU A 366 -10.62 1.48 -7.53
CA LEU A 366 -9.70 1.98 -6.50
C LEU A 366 -10.07 1.52 -5.09
N GLY A 367 -11.22 0.88 -4.95
CA GLY A 367 -11.71 0.44 -3.65
C GLY A 367 -13.11 -0.19 -3.69
N ILE A 368 -13.62 -0.53 -2.52
CA ILE A 368 -15.01 -0.89 -2.28
C ILE A 368 -15.57 -0.10 -1.10
N ARG A 369 -16.87 0.22 -1.17
CA ARG A 369 -17.61 0.97 -0.14
C ARG A 369 -18.87 0.20 0.27
N LEU A 370 -19.17 0.18 1.56
CA LEU A 370 -20.47 -0.20 2.08
C LEU A 370 -21.07 0.99 2.82
N ARG A 371 -22.22 1.49 2.34
CA ARG A 371 -22.90 2.64 2.95
C ARG A 371 -23.51 2.27 4.31
N SER A 372 -23.48 3.21 5.26
CA SER A 372 -23.92 2.96 6.63
C SER A 372 -25.40 2.53 6.75
N GLU A 373 -26.28 2.98 5.85
CA GLU A 373 -27.68 2.55 5.81
C GLU A 373 -27.83 1.04 5.54
N SER A 374 -26.90 0.48 4.76
CA SER A 374 -26.85 -0.96 4.47
C SER A 374 -26.23 -1.75 5.63
N SER A 375 -25.40 -1.13 6.46
CA SER A 375 -24.79 -1.77 7.63
C SER A 375 -25.82 -2.03 8.76
N LYS A 376 -26.80 -1.15 8.94
CA LYS A 376 -27.85 -1.28 9.98
C LYS A 376 -28.74 -2.51 9.78
N ILE A 377 -28.86 -3.00 8.55
CA ILE A 377 -29.60 -4.22 8.22
C ILE A 377 -28.85 -5.48 8.70
N ALA A 378 -27.52 -5.43 8.85
CA ALA A 378 -26.73 -6.56 9.36
C ALA A 378 -26.81 -6.69 10.89
N HIS A 379 -26.96 -5.57 11.61
CA HIS A 379 -26.93 -5.55 13.08
C HIS A 379 -28.27 -5.88 13.78
N THR A 380 -29.40 -5.82 13.08
CA THR A 380 -30.74 -5.87 13.70
C THR A 380 -31.38 -7.27 13.80
N SER A 381 -30.58 -8.35 13.82
CA SER A 381 -31.12 -9.73 13.95
C SER A 381 -31.07 -10.35 15.36
N HIS A 382 -30.91 -9.54 16.41
CA HIS A 382 -31.14 -9.96 17.80
C HIS A 382 -32.16 -9.05 18.48
N ASP A 383 -33.33 -9.64 18.74
CA ASP A 383 -34.52 -9.21 19.47
C ASP A 383 -34.46 -7.90 20.28
N HIS A 384 -35.49 -7.06 20.11
CA HIS A 384 -36.40 -6.69 21.20
C HIS A 384 -37.60 -5.87 20.66
N ASP A 385 -38.76 -6.51 20.56
CA ASP A 385 -40.06 -5.84 20.55
C ASP A 385 -40.24 -5.15 21.91
N TYR A 386 -40.10 -3.83 21.94
CA TYR A 386 -40.69 -2.99 22.98
C TYR A 386 -41.57 -1.95 22.29
N ASP A 387 -42.88 -2.14 22.45
CA ASP A 387 -43.88 -1.09 22.36
C ASP A 387 -43.48 0.04 23.33
N GLU A 388 -43.44 1.28 22.85
CA GLU A 388 -43.93 2.39 23.67
C GLU A 388 -44.44 3.56 22.82
N ASP A 389 -45.75 3.75 22.97
CA ASP A 389 -46.52 4.92 22.62
C ASP A 389 -46.10 6.15 23.43
N SER A 390 -46.42 7.32 22.84
CA SER A 390 -46.88 8.57 23.49
C SER A 390 -45.92 9.78 23.65
N LYS A 391 -46.16 10.74 22.73
CA LYS A 391 -46.64 12.13 22.95
C LYS A 391 -45.80 13.17 23.74
N SER A 392 -45.56 14.25 23.00
CA SER A 392 -45.86 15.67 23.30
C SER A 392 -44.97 16.49 24.25
N GLY A 393 -44.38 17.55 23.66
CA GLY A 393 -44.63 18.94 24.06
C GLY A 393 -43.71 19.58 25.10
N ASN A 394 -42.82 20.48 24.65
CA ASN A 394 -42.88 21.94 24.93
C ASN A 394 -41.53 22.62 24.67
N LYS A 395 -41.60 23.76 23.95
CA LYS A 395 -40.58 24.82 23.96
C LYS A 395 -40.64 25.59 25.29
N PRO A 396 -39.57 26.32 25.64
CA PRO A 396 -39.73 27.77 25.64
C PRO A 396 -38.54 28.55 25.07
N ASP A 397 -38.86 29.80 24.75
CA ASP A 397 -38.06 30.85 24.14
C ASP A 397 -37.02 31.50 25.07
N ASP A 398 -36.13 32.24 24.41
CA ASP A 398 -35.39 33.44 24.82
C ASP A 398 -34.23 33.35 25.84
N ILE A 399 -33.06 33.84 25.42
CA ILE A 399 -32.47 35.12 25.90
C ILE A 399 -31.26 35.50 25.03
N ARG A 400 -31.33 36.72 24.46
CA ARG A 400 -30.22 37.50 23.87
C ARG A 400 -29.23 37.97 24.94
N SER A 401 -27.94 38.11 24.58
CA SER A 401 -27.08 39.34 24.63
C SER A 401 -25.57 38.94 24.48
N PRO A 402 -24.59 39.87 24.36
CA PRO A 402 -24.00 40.22 23.07
C PRO A 402 -22.46 40.12 22.99
N LYS A 403 -21.94 40.18 21.75
CA LYS A 403 -20.63 40.68 21.30
C LYS A 403 -19.35 40.21 22.02
N GLN A 404 -18.51 39.50 21.26
CA GLN A 404 -17.07 39.79 21.20
C GLN A 404 -16.59 39.61 19.75
N GLU A 405 -16.19 40.74 19.16
CA GLU A 405 -15.40 40.83 17.94
C GLU A 405 -13.94 40.50 18.32
N ASN A 406 -13.27 39.62 17.57
CA ASN A 406 -11.90 39.83 17.07
C ASN A 406 -11.43 38.66 16.19
N GLU A 407 -10.97 39.03 15.00
CA GLU A 407 -9.86 38.44 14.22
C GLU A 407 -9.98 37.00 13.70
N GLU A 408 -10.70 36.84 12.59
CA GLU A 408 -10.38 35.83 11.56
C GLU A 408 -10.38 36.49 10.17
N GLN A 409 -9.18 36.65 9.62
CA GLN A 409 -8.81 37.00 8.24
C GLN A 409 -7.72 35.96 7.89
N GLU A 410 -7.68 35.17 6.82
CA GLU A 410 -8.38 35.10 5.53
C GLU A 410 -8.24 33.64 5.04
N GLU A 411 -9.34 32.97 4.68
CA GLU A 411 -9.34 31.90 3.68
C GLU A 411 -10.42 32.24 2.64
N LYS A 412 -10.03 33.00 1.61
CA LYS A 412 -10.82 33.17 0.40
C LYS A 412 -10.54 32.00 -0.53
N TYR A 413 -11.22 30.87 -0.30
CA TYR A 413 -11.45 29.91 -1.38
C TYR A 413 -12.54 30.46 -2.32
N VAL A 414 -12.28 30.30 -3.61
CA VAL A 414 -13.03 30.84 -4.75
C VAL A 414 -14.47 30.32 -4.73
N ASN A 415 -15.44 31.17 -4.41
CA ASN A 415 -16.86 30.88 -4.60
C ASN A 415 -17.26 31.15 -6.06
N GLY A 416 -17.00 30.18 -6.92
CA GLY A 416 -17.68 30.05 -8.21
C GLY A 416 -19.08 29.48 -7.97
N LYS A 417 -20.11 30.09 -8.55
CA LYS A 417 -21.45 29.48 -8.65
C LYS A 417 -21.34 28.29 -9.60
N GLU A 418 -21.05 27.12 -9.07
CA GLU A 418 -21.26 25.85 -9.77
C GLU A 418 -22.70 25.39 -9.54
N ASP A 419 -23.34 24.94 -10.61
CA ASP A 419 -24.62 24.25 -10.55
C ASP A 419 -24.49 23.08 -9.57
N ARG A 420 -25.35 23.04 -8.55
CA ARG A 420 -25.40 21.95 -7.57
C ARG A 420 -25.85 20.68 -8.30
N GLU A 421 -24.91 19.96 -8.90
CA GLU A 421 -25.04 18.52 -9.01
C GLU A 421 -25.28 18.00 -7.59
N GLU A 422 -26.34 17.21 -7.40
CA GLU A 422 -26.62 16.52 -6.14
C GLU A 422 -25.50 15.51 -5.89
N GLY A 423 -24.36 16.01 -5.39
CA GLY A 423 -23.21 15.18 -5.07
C GLY A 423 -23.61 14.10 -4.07
N GLU A 424 -23.27 12.85 -4.36
CA GLU A 424 -23.53 11.73 -3.45
C GLU A 424 -22.97 12.03 -2.05
N GLU A 425 -23.84 12.10 -1.06
CA GLU A 425 -23.46 12.33 0.33
C GLU A 425 -22.72 11.08 0.86
N VAL A 426 -21.44 11.24 1.21
CA VAL A 426 -20.63 10.20 1.87
C VAL A 426 -20.74 10.40 3.38
N LYS A 427 -21.17 9.35 4.08
CA LYS A 427 -21.35 9.40 5.54
C LYS A 427 -20.09 8.96 6.26
N GLU A 428 -19.81 9.56 7.42
CA GLU A 428 -18.63 9.25 8.24
C GLU A 428 -18.61 7.80 8.73
N GLU A 429 -19.79 7.18 8.82
CA GLU A 429 -20.01 5.80 9.23
C GLU A 429 -19.80 4.76 8.10
N ASP A 430 -19.50 5.18 6.87
CA ASP A 430 -19.31 4.25 5.75
C ASP A 430 -18.08 3.36 5.98
N THR A 431 -18.19 2.08 5.62
CA THR A 431 -17.02 1.19 5.56
C THR A 431 -16.36 1.34 4.19
N ILE A 432 -15.08 1.66 4.17
CA ILE A 432 -14.31 1.87 2.93
C ILE A 432 -13.05 1.01 2.96
N ILE A 433 -12.75 0.36 1.85
CA ILE A 433 -11.48 -0.33 1.63
C ILE A 433 -10.92 0.19 0.32
N LEU A 434 -9.76 0.87 0.38
CA LEU A 434 -9.01 1.28 -0.81
C LEU A 434 -7.93 0.24 -1.11
N PHE A 435 -7.66 0.02 -2.39
CA PHE A 435 -6.65 -0.95 -2.82
C PHE A 435 -5.99 -0.54 -4.14
N SER A 436 -4.83 -1.12 -4.39
CA SER A 436 -4.20 -1.18 -5.70
C SER A 436 -4.24 -2.63 -6.20
N LEU A 437 -4.72 -2.80 -7.44
CA LEU A 437 -4.77 -4.10 -8.10
C LEU A 437 -3.38 -4.56 -8.58
N LEU A 438 -2.48 -3.63 -8.83
CA LEU A 438 -1.14 -3.92 -9.33
C LEU A 438 -0.15 -2.95 -8.71
N ASN A 439 0.83 -3.49 -8.02
CA ASN A 439 2.04 -2.75 -7.66
C ASN A 439 3.25 -3.55 -8.14
N PRO A 440 3.84 -3.22 -9.31
CA PRO A 440 4.93 -3.99 -9.89
C PRO A 440 6.21 -3.93 -9.07
N GLN A 441 6.31 -3.02 -8.10
CA GLN A 441 7.51 -2.82 -7.28
C GLN A 441 7.46 -3.59 -5.96
N ILE A 442 6.29 -4.08 -5.53
CA ILE A 442 6.17 -4.91 -4.33
C ILE A 442 6.10 -6.36 -4.75
N GLU A 443 4.93 -6.83 -5.16
CA GLU A 443 4.65 -8.23 -5.49
C GLU A 443 3.39 -8.29 -6.38
N ASP A 444 3.23 -9.38 -7.12
CA ASP A 444 2.03 -9.66 -7.91
C ASP A 444 0.86 -10.10 -7.00
N LYS A 445 0.38 -9.15 -6.18
CA LYS A 445 -0.66 -9.31 -5.17
C LYS A 445 -1.63 -8.13 -5.21
N LEU A 446 -2.87 -8.38 -4.81
CA LEU A 446 -3.81 -7.32 -4.45
C LEU A 446 -3.31 -6.62 -3.16
N LEU A 447 -3.11 -5.31 -3.19
CA LEU A 447 -2.66 -4.55 -2.03
C LEU A 447 -3.78 -3.65 -1.51
N ILE A 448 -4.31 -3.93 -0.32
CA ILE A 448 -5.15 -2.97 0.39
C ILE A 448 -4.23 -1.88 0.95
N THR A 449 -4.52 -0.64 0.54
CA THR A 449 -3.77 0.55 0.96
C THR A 449 -4.39 1.20 2.18
N TYR A 450 -5.70 1.05 2.37
CA TYR A 450 -6.40 1.63 3.50
C TYR A 450 -7.74 0.95 3.81
N ILE A 451 -8.06 0.84 5.09
CA ILE A 451 -9.32 0.36 5.64
C ILE A 451 -9.88 1.43 6.60
N HIS A 452 -11.12 1.85 6.34
CA HIS A 452 -11.91 2.74 7.19
C HIS A 452 -13.12 2.00 7.74
N ASN A 453 -13.30 2.04 9.06
CA ASN A 453 -14.51 1.58 9.74
C ASN A 453 -15.02 0.20 9.28
N LEU A 454 -14.13 -0.78 9.10
CA LEU A 454 -14.51 -2.16 8.79
C LEU A 454 -14.76 -2.93 10.08
N PRO A 455 -16.00 -3.24 10.45
CA PRO A 455 -16.25 -4.03 11.63
C PRO A 455 -15.98 -5.54 11.38
N PRO A 456 -15.67 -6.32 12.43
CA PRO A 456 -15.23 -7.72 12.30
C PRO A 456 -16.22 -8.62 11.56
N GLU A 457 -17.53 -8.44 11.76
CA GLU A 457 -18.59 -9.22 11.13
C GLU A 457 -18.71 -9.00 9.61
N LEU A 458 -18.21 -7.87 9.10
CA LEU A 458 -18.23 -7.56 7.68
C LEU A 458 -16.99 -8.07 6.92
N VAL A 459 -15.92 -8.46 7.63
CA VAL A 459 -14.65 -8.93 7.04
C VAL A 459 -14.88 -10.03 6.01
N LYS A 460 -15.73 -11.01 6.32
CA LYS A 460 -16.05 -12.10 5.36
C LYS A 460 -16.62 -11.54 4.04
N SER A 461 -17.60 -10.66 4.13
CA SER A 461 -18.28 -10.12 2.95
C SER A 461 -17.38 -9.19 2.14
N ALA A 462 -16.52 -8.41 2.82
CA ALA A 462 -15.53 -7.56 2.19
C ALA A 462 -14.52 -8.40 1.39
N VAL A 463 -14.00 -9.45 2.00
CA VAL A 463 -13.05 -10.38 1.37
C VAL A 463 -13.69 -11.12 0.18
N GLU A 464 -14.94 -11.56 0.29
CA GLU A 464 -15.69 -12.13 -0.85
C GLU A 464 -15.85 -11.12 -2.00
N LYS A 465 -16.09 -9.83 -1.68
CA LYS A 465 -16.16 -8.78 -2.69
C LYS A 465 -14.81 -8.51 -3.34
N LEU A 466 -13.70 -8.57 -2.60
CA LEU A 466 -12.36 -8.44 -3.17
C LEU A 466 -12.04 -9.59 -4.14
N ASP A 467 -12.44 -10.82 -3.82
CA ASP A 467 -12.31 -11.95 -4.76
C ASP A 467 -13.10 -11.70 -6.07
N GLU A 468 -14.30 -11.14 -5.96
CA GLU A 468 -15.12 -10.75 -7.11
C GLU A 468 -14.41 -9.68 -7.95
N VAL A 469 -13.87 -8.63 -7.33
CA VAL A 469 -13.11 -7.58 -8.05
C VAL A 469 -11.94 -8.19 -8.81
N VAL A 470 -11.13 -9.03 -8.16
CA VAL A 470 -9.98 -9.69 -8.79
C VAL A 470 -10.41 -10.54 -9.99
N ARG A 471 -11.48 -11.33 -9.82
CA ARG A 471 -12.06 -12.15 -10.89
C ARG A 471 -12.58 -11.32 -12.06
N ASP A 472 -13.33 -10.26 -11.77
CA ASP A 472 -13.96 -9.41 -12.79
C ASP A 472 -12.92 -8.62 -13.59
N GLN A 473 -11.79 -8.29 -12.95
CA GLN A 473 -10.60 -7.73 -13.60
C GLN A 473 -9.78 -8.77 -14.36
N GLY A 474 -10.09 -10.07 -14.25
CA GLY A 474 -9.37 -11.15 -14.95
C GLY A 474 -7.94 -11.34 -14.44
N MET A 475 -7.66 -10.94 -13.20
CA MET A 475 -6.35 -11.04 -12.58
C MET A 475 -6.05 -12.49 -12.20
N ASP A 476 -4.78 -12.89 -12.35
CA ASP A 476 -4.26 -14.19 -11.91
C ASP A 476 -3.40 -14.05 -10.64
N VAL A 477 -3.88 -13.24 -9.68
CA VAL A 477 -3.20 -13.09 -8.39
C VAL A 477 -3.67 -14.15 -7.41
N LYS A 478 -2.71 -14.76 -6.71
CA LYS A 478 -3.00 -15.82 -5.73
C LYS A 478 -3.31 -15.28 -4.34
N TYR A 479 -2.75 -14.12 -4.00
CA TYR A 479 -2.80 -13.58 -2.65
C TYR A 479 -3.17 -12.10 -2.66
N GLY A 480 -3.88 -11.68 -1.61
CA GLY A 480 -4.01 -10.29 -1.22
C GLY A 480 -3.19 -10.01 0.04
N THR A 481 -2.83 -8.75 0.23
CA THR A 481 -2.08 -8.27 1.39
C THR A 481 -2.61 -6.93 1.89
N VAL A 482 -2.53 -6.70 3.20
CA VAL A 482 -2.74 -5.42 3.87
C VAL A 482 -1.65 -5.20 4.91
N TRP A 483 -1.16 -3.98 5.02
CA TRP A 483 -0.04 -3.62 5.90
C TRP A 483 -0.49 -2.70 7.03
N GLY A 484 0.20 -2.78 8.17
CA GLY A 484 0.03 -1.82 9.26
C GLY A 484 -1.25 -2.01 10.08
N LEU A 485 -1.93 -3.15 9.95
CA LEU A 485 -3.01 -3.53 10.86
C LEU A 485 -2.43 -4.10 12.16
N ASP A 486 -3.03 -3.73 13.28
CA ASP A 486 -2.73 -4.34 14.57
C ASP A 486 -3.11 -5.83 14.55
N PRO A 487 -2.16 -6.77 14.71
CA PRO A 487 -2.42 -8.21 14.74
C PRO A 487 -3.43 -8.64 15.80
N THR A 488 -3.60 -7.82 16.85
CA THR A 488 -4.51 -8.09 17.97
C THR A 488 -5.91 -7.53 17.74
N SER A 489 -6.12 -6.72 16.69
CA SER A 489 -7.43 -6.13 16.39
C SER A 489 -8.49 -7.18 16.04
N GLU A 490 -9.74 -6.88 16.38
CA GLU A 490 -10.87 -7.77 16.10
C GLU A 490 -11.05 -8.02 14.59
N VAL A 491 -10.68 -7.04 13.75
CA VAL A 491 -10.69 -7.17 12.28
C VAL A 491 -9.72 -8.25 11.82
N VAL A 492 -8.47 -8.24 12.32
CA VAL A 492 -7.46 -9.25 11.97
C VAL A 492 -7.86 -10.62 12.51
N GLN A 493 -8.40 -10.69 13.73
CA GLN A 493 -8.91 -11.95 14.29
C GLN A 493 -10.06 -12.53 13.46
N ALA A 494 -11.02 -11.69 13.02
CA ALA A 494 -12.10 -12.10 12.14
C ALA A 494 -11.59 -12.56 10.77
N TRP A 495 -10.54 -11.92 10.25
CA TRP A 495 -9.87 -12.33 9.02
C TRP A 495 -9.21 -13.70 9.16
N ALA A 496 -8.44 -13.92 10.24
CA ALA A 496 -7.80 -15.20 10.54
C ALA A 496 -8.84 -16.33 10.71
N ALA A 497 -9.98 -16.03 11.35
CA ALA A 497 -11.07 -16.98 11.54
C ALA A 497 -11.76 -17.42 10.23
N LEU A 498 -11.46 -16.78 9.07
CA LEU A 498 -11.87 -17.27 7.76
C LEU A 498 -11.12 -18.54 7.34
N GLY A 499 -9.91 -18.76 7.87
CA GLY A 499 -9.09 -19.94 7.57
C GLY A 499 -9.30 -21.12 8.52
N GLU A 500 -9.69 -20.88 9.77
CA GLU A 500 -9.66 -21.89 10.83
C GLU A 500 -10.92 -22.77 10.96
N ARG A 501 -12.00 -22.50 10.21
CA ARG A 501 -13.26 -23.25 10.38
C ARG A 501 -13.22 -24.64 9.72
N ASN A 502 -12.64 -25.62 10.42
CA ASN A 502 -13.12 -27.01 10.60
C ASN A 502 -11.97 -28.01 10.88
N ILE A 503 -11.13 -27.81 11.88
CA ILE A 503 -10.60 -29.01 12.56
C ILE A 503 -11.63 -29.30 13.64
N GLY A 504 -12.30 -30.45 13.53
CA GLY A 504 -13.34 -30.86 14.48
C GLY A 504 -12.87 -30.63 15.91
N LYS A 505 -13.80 -30.17 16.76
CA LYS A 505 -13.61 -30.00 18.21
C LYS A 505 -13.29 -31.34 18.89
N GLU A 506 -12.13 -31.91 18.64
CA GLU A 506 -11.58 -33.07 19.36
C GLU A 506 -10.06 -32.92 19.49
N SER A 507 -9.61 -31.83 20.10
CA SER A 507 -8.37 -31.82 20.92
C SER A 507 -8.24 -30.48 21.61
N LYS A 508 -8.70 -30.43 22.87
CA LYS A 508 -8.22 -29.42 23.81
C LYS A 508 -6.72 -29.67 24.00
N ILE A 509 -5.87 -28.76 23.52
CA ILE A 509 -4.51 -28.61 24.05
C ILE A 509 -4.41 -27.19 24.59
N SER A 510 -4.22 -27.10 25.90
CA SER A 510 -4.06 -25.85 26.63
C SER A 510 -2.69 -25.26 26.35
N PHE A 511 -2.63 -23.99 25.95
CA PHE A 511 -1.40 -23.21 26.01
C PHE A 511 -1.18 -22.80 27.47
N LYS A 512 -0.37 -23.57 28.20
CA LYS A 512 0.30 -23.12 29.43
C LYS A 512 1.77 -23.46 29.32
N ASP A 513 2.55 -22.38 29.31
CA ASP A 513 3.93 -22.22 29.77
C ASP A 513 4.77 -23.48 29.96
N LYS A 514 5.86 -23.56 29.19
CA LYS A 514 7.11 -24.17 29.66
C LYS A 514 8.30 -23.45 29.04
N VAL A 515 8.80 -22.48 29.80
CA VAL A 515 10.23 -22.19 29.89
C VAL A 515 10.90 -23.44 30.49
N ARG A 516 11.91 -23.98 29.82
CA ARG A 516 12.92 -24.91 30.33
C ARG A 516 14.12 -24.79 29.39
N ASP A 517 15.18 -24.12 29.81
CA ASP A 517 16.31 -24.66 30.59
C ASP A 517 17.06 -25.75 29.81
N ASP A 518 18.19 -25.31 29.27
CA ASP A 518 19.29 -26.10 28.77
C ASP A 518 19.78 -27.07 29.85
N ASP A 519 19.85 -28.37 29.51
CA ASP A 519 20.98 -29.23 29.87
C ASP A 519 20.75 -30.68 29.40
N LYS A 520 21.76 -31.18 28.68
CA LYS A 520 22.19 -32.59 28.54
C LYS A 520 21.22 -33.58 27.86
N GLU A 521 21.67 -34.16 26.74
CA GLU A 521 22.04 -35.58 26.77
C GLU A 521 22.87 -36.00 25.55
N GLU A 522 23.94 -36.72 25.86
CA GLU A 522 24.84 -37.48 25.02
C GLU A 522 24.34 -38.94 25.02
N GLU A 523 24.57 -39.66 23.92
CA GLU A 523 24.44 -41.11 23.73
C GLU A 523 23.06 -41.80 23.81
N ARG A 524 22.63 -42.37 22.67
CA ARG A 524 22.42 -43.84 22.60
C ARG A 524 22.32 -44.37 21.17
N GLU A 525 23.19 -45.34 20.90
CA GLU A 525 23.19 -46.24 19.75
C GLU A 525 22.04 -47.27 19.79
N LYS A 526 21.66 -47.71 18.57
CA LYS A 526 21.26 -49.05 18.12
C LYS A 526 20.15 -49.80 18.86
N PHE A 527 19.09 -50.15 18.12
CA PHE A 527 18.66 -51.55 17.96
C PHE A 527 17.90 -51.72 16.63
N LYS A 528 18.31 -52.75 15.86
CA LYS A 528 17.61 -53.31 14.70
C LYS A 528 16.64 -54.38 15.19
N ASP A 529 15.55 -54.58 14.44
CA ASP A 529 14.93 -55.86 14.03
C ASP A 529 13.53 -55.50 13.46
N GLU A 530 13.31 -55.62 12.16
CA GLU A 530 12.85 -56.82 11.46
C GLU A 530 11.59 -57.44 12.09
N ASN A 531 10.43 -57.16 11.46
CA ASN A 531 9.35 -58.14 11.31
C ASN A 531 8.41 -57.70 10.18
N GLU A 532 8.53 -58.42 9.06
CA GLU A 532 7.50 -58.58 8.04
C GLU A 532 6.29 -59.30 8.64
N VAL A 533 5.09 -58.76 8.42
CA VAL A 533 3.85 -59.56 8.38
C VAL A 533 2.99 -59.09 7.22
N HIS A 534 2.65 -60.06 6.38
CA HIS A 534 1.84 -60.00 5.18
C HIS A 534 0.33 -60.01 5.52
N GLU A 535 -0.44 -59.15 4.83
CA GLU A 535 -1.84 -59.31 4.36
C GLU A 535 -3.00 -59.44 5.39
N PRO A 536 -4.28 -59.10 5.04
CA PRO A 536 -4.86 -59.06 3.68
C PRO A 536 -5.71 -57.83 3.31
N ASP A 537 -5.99 -57.78 2.00
CA ASP A 537 -7.04 -57.02 1.33
C ASP A 537 -8.43 -57.27 1.96
N GLU A 538 -9.11 -56.19 2.37
CA GLU A 538 -10.58 -56.17 2.42
C GLU A 538 -11.12 -54.90 1.75
N ASN A 539 -11.62 -55.11 0.53
CA ASN A 539 -12.54 -54.22 -0.17
C ASN A 539 -13.88 -54.17 0.59
N ILE A 540 -14.19 -53.04 1.23
CA ILE A 540 -15.56 -52.66 1.56
C ILE A 540 -15.88 -51.36 0.82
N ALA A 541 -16.68 -51.51 -0.23
CA ALA A 541 -17.28 -50.41 -0.97
C ALA A 541 -18.45 -49.84 -0.16
N ASP A 542 -18.17 -48.86 0.71
CA ASP A 542 -19.21 -47.98 1.27
C ASP A 542 -19.50 -46.83 0.30
N ALA A 543 -20.40 -47.12 -0.63
CA ALA A 543 -21.07 -46.13 -1.45
C ALA A 543 -22.23 -45.52 -0.66
N ASP A 544 -21.95 -44.46 0.11
CA ASP A 544 -22.85 -43.33 0.44
C ASP A 544 -22.28 -42.49 1.61
N SER A 545 -20.98 -42.13 1.55
CA SER A 545 -20.50 -41.04 2.39
C SER A 545 -21.17 -39.74 1.91
N PRO A 546 -21.83 -38.96 2.79
CA PRO A 546 -22.37 -37.66 2.41
C PRO A 546 -21.23 -36.87 1.78
N ARG A 547 -21.49 -36.41 0.55
CA ARG A 547 -20.58 -35.62 -0.26
C ARG A 547 -20.20 -34.40 0.59
N GLU A 548 -19.11 -34.52 1.35
CA GLU A 548 -18.64 -33.43 2.20
C GLU A 548 -18.45 -32.26 1.26
N GLU A 549 -19.29 -31.23 1.43
CA GLU A 549 -19.00 -29.92 0.89
C GLU A 549 -17.62 -29.57 1.43
N ARG A 550 -16.58 -29.78 0.61
CA ARG A 550 -15.26 -29.20 0.80
C ARG A 550 -15.48 -27.69 0.78
N LYS A 551 -15.85 -27.14 1.93
CA LYS A 551 -15.84 -25.71 2.16
C LYS A 551 -14.44 -25.27 1.83
N LEU A 552 -14.29 -24.49 0.77
CA LEU A 552 -13.02 -23.90 0.38
C LEU A 552 -12.51 -23.13 1.60
N ARG A 553 -11.50 -23.68 2.26
CA ARG A 553 -10.81 -22.98 3.33
C ARG A 553 -9.88 -21.98 2.67
N ARG A 554 -9.88 -20.75 3.18
CA ARG A 554 -8.96 -19.71 2.76
C ARG A 554 -7.72 -19.79 3.63
N GLU A 555 -6.54 -19.87 3.03
CA GLU A 555 -5.30 -19.68 3.80
C GLU A 555 -5.19 -18.21 4.21
N VAL A 556 -5.04 -17.92 5.51
CA VAL A 556 -4.79 -16.57 6.03
C VAL A 556 -3.56 -16.62 6.92
N LYS A 557 -2.62 -15.71 6.68
CA LYS A 557 -1.36 -15.59 7.39
C LYS A 557 -1.23 -14.19 7.97
N VAL A 558 -1.15 -14.10 9.29
CA VAL A 558 -0.71 -12.90 9.99
C VAL A 558 0.79 -13.05 10.21
N LYS A 559 1.58 -12.18 9.58
CA LYS A 559 3.04 -12.25 9.62
C LYS A 559 3.63 -10.89 9.91
N ARG A 560 4.80 -10.90 10.56
CA ARG A 560 5.61 -9.72 10.75
C ARG A 560 6.67 -9.65 9.67
N ARG A 561 6.76 -8.52 8.97
CA ARG A 561 7.83 -8.26 8.00
C ARG A 561 9.15 -8.09 8.74
N LYS A 562 10.16 -8.82 8.30
CA LYS A 562 11.54 -8.70 8.77
C LYS A 562 12.38 -8.19 7.60
N GLY A 563 13.29 -7.27 7.86
CA GLY A 563 14.10 -6.62 6.83
C GLY A 563 14.90 -7.60 5.97
N GLY A 564 15.36 -7.11 4.81
CA GLY A 564 16.24 -7.85 3.90
C GLY A 564 15.54 -8.46 2.68
N LYS A 565 14.20 -8.52 2.66
CA LYS A 565 13.35 -8.88 1.49
C LYS A 565 11.92 -8.28 1.58
N ALA A 566 11.72 -7.29 2.44
CA ALA A 566 10.41 -6.69 2.66
C ALA A 566 10.59 -5.19 2.89
N HIS A 567 9.66 -4.42 2.33
CA HIS A 567 9.58 -2.98 2.52
C HIS A 567 9.33 -2.64 3.99
N LEU A 568 10.37 -2.18 4.70
CA LEU A 568 10.23 -1.70 6.06
C LEU A 568 9.77 -0.25 6.06
N TYR A 569 8.76 0.03 6.88
CA TYR A 569 8.26 1.38 7.09
C TYR A 569 9.02 2.06 8.23
N ASN A 570 9.70 3.17 7.93
CA ASN A 570 10.55 3.86 8.90
C ASN A 570 10.15 5.33 9.01
N TRP A 571 10.26 5.89 10.22
CA TRP A 571 9.94 7.29 10.52
C TRP A 571 11.07 7.98 11.26
N CYS A 572 11.31 9.25 10.91
CA CYS A 572 12.13 10.19 11.67
C CYS A 572 11.24 11.36 12.09
N TRP A 573 11.00 11.51 13.39
CA TRP A 573 10.21 12.62 13.94
C TRP A 573 11.11 13.77 14.39
N TYR A 574 10.66 15.00 14.17
CA TYR A 574 11.35 16.20 14.63
C TYR A 574 10.69 16.83 15.87
N VAL A 575 9.48 16.39 16.22
CA VAL A 575 8.84 16.76 17.49
C VAL A 575 9.60 16.20 18.69
N ASP A 576 9.44 16.87 19.82
CA ASP A 576 9.99 16.39 21.09
C ASP A 576 9.26 15.13 21.59
N GLY A 577 10.05 14.15 22.00
CA GLY A 577 9.56 12.90 22.56
C GLY A 577 9.11 11.86 21.53
N GLU A 578 8.41 10.83 21.99
CA GLU A 578 7.88 9.81 21.09
C GLU A 578 6.62 10.31 20.38
N THR A 579 6.46 9.88 19.14
CA THR A 579 5.23 10.07 18.37
C THR A 579 4.52 8.74 18.17
N LYS A 580 3.23 8.71 18.52
CA LYS A 580 2.31 7.63 18.22
C LYS A 580 1.65 7.92 16.87
N VAL A 581 1.82 7.01 15.92
CA VAL A 581 1.09 7.02 14.66
C VAL A 581 -0.22 6.26 14.88
N LEU A 582 -1.38 6.91 14.71
CA LEU A 582 -2.69 6.28 14.93
C LEU A 582 -3.06 5.29 13.85
N ASP A 583 -2.70 5.62 12.61
CA ASP A 583 -2.94 4.77 11.45
C ASP A 583 -1.61 4.44 10.79
N SER A 584 -1.13 3.23 11.05
CA SER A 584 0.06 2.69 10.43
C SER A 584 -0.22 2.04 9.07
N GLN A 585 -1.46 2.05 8.59
CA GLN A 585 -1.75 1.64 7.22
C GLN A 585 -1.01 2.54 6.26
N MET A 586 -0.44 1.91 5.25
CA MET A 586 0.49 2.57 4.37
C MET A 586 -0.28 3.28 3.24
N TRP A 587 -0.63 4.54 3.51
CA TRP A 587 -1.30 5.43 2.57
C TRP A 587 -0.51 5.66 1.28
N ILE A 588 0.81 5.80 1.41
CA ILE A 588 1.70 6.11 0.29
C ILE A 588 2.86 5.12 0.31
N TRP A 589 3.01 4.38 -0.78
CA TRP A 589 4.23 3.63 -1.04
C TRP A 589 5.13 4.52 -1.88
N LEU A 590 6.24 4.97 -1.31
CA LEU A 590 7.21 5.85 -1.97
C LEU A 590 8.51 5.12 -2.25
#